data_AF-A0A6S4TAG3-F1
#
_entry.id   AF-A0A6S4TAG3-F1
#
_cell.length_a   1.000
_cell.length_b   1.000
_cell.length_c   1.000
_cell.angle_alpha   90.00
_cell.angle_beta   90.00
_cell.angle_gamma   90.00
#
_symmetry.space_group_name_H-M   'P 1'
#
loop_
_entity.id
_entity.type
_entity.pdbx_description
1 polymer ?
#
loop_
_entity_poly.entity_id
_entity_poly.type
_entity_poly.pdbx_seq_one_letter_code
_entity_poly.pdbx_strand_id
1 'polypeptide(L)'
;MDTWLEVLQAEVGASSLSVVAEKLGLSRTTISQVCNEKYPGDLARVQKLVEGNLMGHKVTCPILGEIPVHQCLAHQRRRADEVGTRPMDIKLWKACHSGCPHSQLSEDQQLRRPMRLAVEQVGRGVEKGARYDAEVTLSRLRRQAKSDGENASSSLRILAELLAEELKILGIKYNRLLDKVEKHGQ
;
A
#
# COMPACT_ATOMS: atom_id res chain seq x y z
N MET A 1 19.97 22.09 -5.62
CA MET A 1 19.10 20.92 -5.43
C MET A 1 17.94 21.17 -6.36
N ASP A 2 17.93 20.50 -7.51
CA ASP A 2 16.96 20.83 -8.53
C ASP A 2 15.57 20.40 -8.05
N THR A 3 14.62 21.33 -8.14
CA THR A 3 13.22 21.05 -7.80
C THR A 3 12.60 20.15 -8.88
N TRP A 4 11.60 19.35 -8.51
CA TRP A 4 10.89 18.49 -9.47
C TRP A 4 10.31 19.30 -10.66
N LEU A 5 10.01 20.59 -10.44
CA LEU A 5 9.52 21.50 -11.47
C LEU A 5 10.60 21.86 -12.50
N GLU A 6 11.84 22.08 -12.05
CA GLU A 6 13.00 22.32 -12.93
C GLU A 6 13.32 21.09 -13.78
N VAL A 7 13.27 19.89 -13.18
CA VAL A 7 13.45 18.62 -13.92
C VAL A 7 12.37 18.45 -14.98
N LEU A 8 11.12 18.78 -14.66
CA LEU A 8 10.02 18.73 -15.61
C LEU A 8 10.22 19.72 -16.77
N GLN A 9 10.60 20.97 -16.47
CA GLN A 9 10.85 21.99 -17.49
C GLN A 9 12.04 21.63 -18.38
N ALA A 10 13.12 21.08 -17.80
CA ALA A 10 14.29 20.61 -18.54
C ALA A 10 13.92 19.47 -19.50
N GLU A 11 13.13 18.48 -19.06
CA GLU A 11 12.69 17.39 -19.93
C GLU A 11 11.76 17.88 -21.05
N VAL A 12 10.86 18.82 -20.74
CA VAL A 12 9.98 19.44 -21.76
C VAL A 12 10.80 20.22 -22.79
N GLY A 13 11.84 20.95 -22.36
CA GLY A 13 12.75 21.66 -23.24
C GLY A 13 13.63 20.74 -24.10
N ALA A 14 14.04 19.59 -23.55
CA ALA A 14 14.83 18.59 -24.27
C ALA A 14 13.99 17.74 -25.26
N SER A 15 12.69 17.58 -24.99
CA SER A 15 11.78 16.78 -25.82
C SER A 15 10.62 17.62 -26.35
N SER A 16 9.41 17.45 -25.82
CA SER A 16 8.24 18.29 -26.07
C SER A 16 7.14 18.01 -25.06
N LEU A 17 6.20 18.96 -24.91
CA LEU A 17 5.02 18.80 -24.04
C LEU A 17 4.21 17.52 -24.34
N SER A 18 4.09 17.13 -25.60
CA SER A 18 3.36 15.91 -26.00
C SER A 18 4.04 14.64 -25.48
N VAL A 19 5.36 14.56 -25.66
CA VAL A 19 6.16 13.38 -25.26
C VAL A 19 6.17 13.24 -23.74
N VAL A 20 6.36 14.35 -23.01
CA VAL A 20 6.36 14.34 -21.54
C VAL A 20 4.98 13.98 -21.00
N ALA A 21 3.91 14.51 -21.61
CA ALA A 21 2.54 14.18 -21.22
C ALA A 21 2.24 12.68 -21.38
N GLU A 22 2.67 12.07 -22.49
CA GLU A 22 2.53 10.64 -22.74
C GLU A 22 3.33 9.80 -21.74
N LYS A 23 4.60 10.14 -21.50
CA LYS A 23 5.46 9.48 -20.50
C LYS A 23 4.84 9.49 -19.10
N LEU A 24 4.22 10.60 -18.71
CA LEU A 24 3.62 10.77 -17.38
C LEU A 24 2.17 10.26 -17.29
N GLY A 25 1.55 9.88 -18.42
CA GLY A 25 0.13 9.50 -18.48
C GLY A 25 -0.79 10.66 -18.10
N LEU A 26 -0.41 11.90 -18.42
CA LEU A 26 -1.16 13.12 -18.15
C LEU A 26 -1.55 13.80 -19.46
N SER A 27 -2.51 14.73 -19.39
CA SER A 27 -2.87 15.51 -20.57
C SER A 27 -1.83 16.60 -20.85
N ARG A 28 -1.67 16.95 -22.14
CA ARG A 28 -0.77 18.03 -22.57
C ARG A 28 -1.07 19.36 -21.89
N THR A 29 -2.35 19.66 -21.71
CA THR A 29 -2.84 20.86 -21.03
C THR A 29 -2.47 20.85 -19.54
N THR A 30 -2.55 19.70 -18.87
CA THR A 30 -2.07 19.54 -17.48
C THR A 30 -0.59 19.89 -17.38
N ILE A 31 0.27 19.34 -18.23
CA ILE A 31 1.72 19.63 -18.19
C ILE A 31 2.00 21.12 -18.45
N SER A 32 1.32 21.71 -19.44
CA SER A 32 1.45 23.14 -19.73
C SER A 32 1.01 24.02 -18.54
N GLN A 33 -0.10 23.69 -17.89
CA GLN A 33 -0.57 24.41 -16.71
C GLN A 33 0.37 24.26 -15.52
N VAL A 34 0.97 23.09 -15.33
CA VAL A 34 1.95 22.84 -14.26
C VAL A 34 3.25 23.61 -14.49
N CYS A 35 3.79 23.60 -15.72
CA CYS A 35 4.99 24.35 -16.07
C CYS A 35 4.82 25.87 -15.89
N ASN A 36 3.58 26.36 -16.04
CA ASN A 36 3.22 27.77 -15.84
C ASN A 36 2.69 28.06 -14.41
N GLU A 37 2.77 27.11 -13.48
CA GLU A 37 2.30 27.23 -12.09
C GLU A 37 0.82 27.62 -11.93
N LYS A 38 0.00 27.32 -12.95
CA LYS A 38 -1.43 27.67 -13.02
C LYS A 38 -2.37 26.49 -12.81
N TYR A 39 -1.85 25.31 -12.48
CA TYR A 39 -2.66 24.11 -12.33
C TYR A 39 -3.44 24.13 -11.01
N PRO A 40 -4.78 24.18 -11.02
CA PRO A 40 -5.60 24.26 -9.80
C PRO A 40 -5.85 22.88 -9.15
N GLY A 41 -5.33 21.81 -9.73
CA GLY A 41 -5.55 20.44 -9.27
C GLY A 41 -4.51 19.96 -8.26
N ASP A 42 -4.44 18.64 -8.09
CA ASP A 42 -3.54 17.99 -7.15
C ASP A 42 -2.08 18.00 -7.66
N LEU A 43 -1.32 19.01 -7.24
CA LEU A 43 0.10 19.15 -7.54
C LEU A 43 0.95 18.04 -6.91
N ALA A 44 0.56 17.50 -5.76
CA ALA A 44 1.30 16.43 -5.10
C ALA A 44 1.26 15.14 -5.93
N ARG A 45 0.15 14.89 -6.64
CA ARG A 45 0.05 13.79 -7.60
C ARG A 45 1.02 13.98 -8.77
N VAL A 46 1.13 15.19 -9.31
CA VAL A 46 2.03 15.49 -10.45
C VAL A 46 3.49 15.36 -10.02
N GLN A 47 3.84 15.93 -8.86
CA GLN A 47 5.17 15.82 -8.27
C GLN A 47 5.63 14.36 -8.18
N LYS A 48 4.82 13.47 -7.59
CA LYS A 48 5.17 12.04 -7.47
C LYS A 48 5.36 11.35 -8.83
N LEU A 49 4.58 11.74 -9.84
CA LEU A 49 4.74 11.21 -11.19
C LEU A 49 6.07 11.66 -11.81
N VAL A 50 6.43 12.93 -11.64
CA VAL A 50 7.70 13.48 -12.11
C VAL A 50 8.88 12.84 -11.38
N GLU A 51 8.83 12.77 -10.05
CA GLU A 51 9.84 12.10 -9.22
C GLU A 51 10.01 10.62 -9.64
N GLY A 52 8.90 9.94 -9.94
CA GLY A 52 8.89 8.52 -10.31
C GLY A 52 9.25 8.18 -11.75
N ASN A 53 9.13 9.12 -12.70
CA ASN A 53 9.45 8.91 -14.12
C ASN A 53 10.77 9.59 -14.52
N LEU A 54 10.98 10.83 -14.07
CA LEU A 54 12.07 11.68 -14.53
C LEU A 54 13.25 11.69 -13.56
N MET A 55 12.98 11.62 -12.25
CA MET A 55 14.04 11.56 -11.22
C MET A 55 14.45 10.13 -10.84
N GLY A 56 13.81 9.11 -11.43
CA GLY A 56 14.20 7.72 -11.27
C GLY A 56 13.91 7.11 -9.90
N HIS A 57 12.98 7.67 -9.12
CA HIS A 57 12.60 7.07 -7.84
C HIS A 57 11.99 5.67 -8.02
N LYS A 58 12.56 4.70 -7.29
CA LYS A 58 12.13 3.30 -7.28
C LYS A 58 11.55 2.92 -5.92
N VAL A 59 10.65 1.94 -5.93
CA VAL A 59 10.02 1.34 -4.75
C VAL A 59 10.16 -0.17 -4.81
N THR A 60 10.28 -0.79 -3.64
CA THR A 60 10.35 -2.25 -3.53
C THR A 60 8.94 -2.82 -3.42
N CYS A 61 8.41 -3.30 -4.54
CA CYS A 61 7.14 -4.01 -4.60
C CYS A 61 7.28 -5.42 -3.96
N PRO A 62 6.37 -5.82 -3.05
CA PRO A 62 6.38 -7.17 -2.47
C PRO A 62 6.19 -8.32 -3.48
N ILE A 63 5.74 -8.01 -4.69
CA ILE A 63 5.46 -9.02 -5.75
C ILE A 63 6.47 -8.94 -6.88
N LEU A 64 6.79 -7.74 -7.36
CA LEU A 64 7.65 -7.51 -8.53
C LEU A 64 9.10 -7.17 -8.17
N GLY A 65 9.40 -6.91 -6.90
CA GLY A 65 10.72 -6.41 -6.48
C GLY A 65 10.87 -4.91 -6.79
N GLU A 66 12.07 -4.47 -7.14
CA GLU A 66 12.35 -3.06 -7.36
C GLU A 66 11.71 -2.55 -8.67
N ILE A 67 10.74 -1.65 -8.55
CA ILE A 67 10.02 -1.07 -9.69
C ILE A 67 10.02 0.47 -9.60
N PRO A 68 9.95 1.19 -10.73
CA PRO A 68 9.74 2.64 -10.71
C PRO A 68 8.42 3.02 -10.04
N VAL A 69 8.39 4.15 -9.33
CA VAL A 69 7.19 4.65 -8.64
C VAL A 69 6.00 4.80 -9.60
N HIS A 70 6.24 5.27 -10.84
CA HIS A 70 5.17 5.44 -11.82
C HIS A 70 4.48 4.12 -12.19
N GLN A 71 5.24 3.03 -12.34
CA GLN A 71 4.67 1.69 -12.58
C GLN A 71 3.87 1.22 -11.36
N CYS A 72 4.39 1.45 -10.15
CA CYS A 72 3.67 1.11 -8.92
C CYS A 72 2.30 1.80 -8.87
N LEU A 73 2.24 3.10 -9.15
CA LEU A 73 0.99 3.87 -9.18
C LEU A 73 0.06 3.42 -10.31
N ALA A 74 0.60 3.09 -11.48
CA ALA A 74 -0.19 2.55 -12.59
C ALA A 74 -0.85 1.21 -12.22
N HIS A 75 -0.13 0.31 -11.53
CA HIS A 75 -0.70 -0.94 -11.05
C HIS A 75 -1.78 -0.75 -9.97
N GLN A 76 -1.61 0.24 -9.09
CA GLN A 76 -2.62 0.56 -8.07
C GLN A 76 -3.93 1.07 -8.68
N ARG A 77 -3.86 1.88 -9.75
CA ARG A 77 -5.05 2.48 -10.39
C ARG A 77 -5.92 1.51 -11.17
N ARG A 78 -5.42 0.31 -11.49
CA ARG A 78 -6.16 -0.67 -12.29
C ARG A 78 -7.40 -1.13 -11.55
N ARG A 79 -8.53 -1.12 -12.25
CA ARG A 79 -9.78 -1.68 -11.73
C ARG A 79 -9.81 -3.19 -11.92
N ALA A 80 -10.66 -3.90 -11.17
CA ALA A 80 -10.74 -5.36 -11.18
C ALA A 80 -11.06 -5.94 -12.58
N ASP A 81 -11.84 -5.21 -13.37
CA ASP A 81 -12.24 -5.49 -14.75
C ASP A 81 -11.11 -5.28 -15.77
N GLU A 82 -10.12 -4.46 -15.45
CA GLU A 82 -8.95 -4.18 -16.29
C GLU A 82 -7.79 -5.17 -16.03
N VAL A 83 -7.93 -6.05 -15.03
CA VAL A 83 -6.90 -7.03 -14.68
C VAL A 83 -6.92 -8.19 -15.67
N GLY A 84 -5.78 -8.45 -16.30
CA GLY A 84 -5.62 -9.60 -17.20
C GLY A 84 -5.81 -10.95 -16.50
N THR A 85 -6.07 -11.99 -17.28
CA THR A 85 -6.34 -13.36 -16.78
C THR A 85 -5.11 -14.05 -16.16
N ARG A 86 -3.91 -13.48 -16.32
CA ARG A 86 -2.67 -14.11 -15.85
C ARG A 86 -2.64 -14.14 -14.31
N PRO A 87 -2.27 -15.26 -13.68
CA PRO A 87 -2.22 -15.37 -12.22
C PRO A 87 -1.36 -14.29 -11.54
N MET A 88 -0.28 -13.86 -12.21
CA MET A 88 0.62 -12.82 -11.69
C MET A 88 -0.02 -11.44 -11.68
N ASP A 89 -0.83 -11.09 -12.68
CA ASP A 89 -1.56 -9.81 -12.74
C ASP A 89 -2.61 -9.74 -11.63
N ILE A 90 -3.35 -10.83 -11.41
CA ILE A 90 -4.33 -10.97 -10.32
C ILE A 90 -3.64 -10.87 -8.96
N LYS A 91 -2.49 -11.55 -8.78
CA LYS A 91 -1.72 -11.51 -7.52
C LYS A 91 -1.22 -10.10 -7.22
N LEU A 92 -0.71 -9.40 -8.23
CA LEU A 92 -0.25 -8.02 -8.12
C LEU A 92 -1.40 -7.06 -7.77
N TRP A 93 -2.53 -7.16 -8.46
CA TRP A 93 -3.69 -6.34 -8.17
C TRP A 93 -4.20 -6.56 -6.75
N LYS A 94 -4.35 -7.82 -6.33
CA LYS A 94 -4.73 -8.17 -4.96
C LYS A 94 -3.74 -7.61 -3.95
N ALA A 95 -2.44 -7.68 -4.20
CA ALA A 95 -1.41 -7.11 -3.32
C ALA A 95 -1.59 -5.59 -3.13
N CYS A 96 -1.81 -4.84 -4.21
CA CYS A 96 -2.06 -3.40 -4.15
C CYS A 96 -3.31 -3.06 -3.32
N HIS A 97 -4.37 -3.86 -3.45
CA HIS A 97 -5.67 -3.64 -2.82
C HIS A 97 -5.78 -4.28 -1.42
N SER A 98 -4.72 -4.90 -0.92
CA SER A 98 -4.68 -5.56 0.40
C SER A 98 -3.92 -4.77 1.48
N GLY A 99 -3.63 -3.49 1.24
CA GLY A 99 -2.89 -2.64 2.18
C GLY A 99 -1.37 -2.72 2.03
N CYS A 100 -0.88 -2.73 0.78
CA CYS A 100 0.56 -2.60 0.49
C CYS A 100 1.13 -1.30 1.11
N PRO A 101 2.39 -1.30 1.64
CA PRO A 101 3.00 -0.12 2.27
C PRO A 101 3.12 1.10 1.37
N HIS A 102 3.10 0.90 0.05
CA HIS A 102 3.14 1.98 -0.95
C HIS A 102 1.77 2.31 -1.56
N SER A 103 0.69 1.69 -1.07
CA SER A 103 -0.66 1.87 -1.61
C SER A 103 -1.25 3.22 -1.21
N GLN A 104 -1.84 3.93 -2.17
CA GLN A 104 -2.56 5.20 -1.96
C GLN A 104 -4.07 5.08 -2.23
N LEU A 105 -4.59 3.84 -2.26
CA LEU A 105 -6.00 3.56 -2.51
C LEU A 105 -6.85 3.89 -1.28
N SER A 106 -8.03 4.48 -1.51
CA SER A 106 -9.00 4.76 -0.44
C SER A 106 -9.57 3.48 0.15
N GLU A 107 -10.14 3.55 1.35
CA GLU A 107 -10.68 2.37 2.05
C GLU A 107 -11.76 1.64 1.24
N ASP A 108 -12.59 2.39 0.49
CA ASP A 108 -13.60 1.83 -0.42
C ASP A 108 -13.02 1.03 -1.59
N GLN A 109 -11.79 1.34 -1.98
CA GLN A 109 -11.08 0.66 -3.07
C GLN A 109 -10.32 -0.57 -2.58
N GLN A 110 -10.23 -0.82 -1.27
CA GLN A 110 -9.49 -1.95 -0.72
C GLN A 110 -10.35 -3.23 -0.71
N LEU A 111 -9.69 -4.38 -0.82
CA LEU A 111 -10.35 -5.68 -0.76
C LEU A 111 -10.89 -5.94 0.66
N ARG A 112 -12.17 -6.35 0.74
CA ARG A 112 -12.81 -6.75 2.00
C ARG A 112 -12.07 -7.88 2.73
N ARG A 113 -11.47 -8.81 1.98
CA ARG A 113 -10.60 -9.88 2.48
C ARG A 113 -9.18 -9.68 1.94
N PRO A 114 -8.29 -8.98 2.65
CA PRO A 114 -6.94 -8.70 2.17
C PRO A 114 -6.08 -9.96 2.13
N MET A 115 -5.26 -10.07 1.08
CA MET A 115 -4.24 -11.10 0.94
C MET A 115 -3.10 -10.87 1.93
N ARG A 116 -2.55 -11.94 2.52
CA ARG A 116 -1.33 -11.86 3.32
C ARG A 116 -0.13 -11.59 2.41
N LEU A 117 0.50 -10.44 2.59
CA LEU A 117 1.77 -10.11 1.94
C LEU A 117 2.92 -10.44 2.89
N ALA A 118 3.89 -11.24 2.43
CA ALA A 118 5.17 -11.40 3.10
C ALA A 118 6.04 -10.21 2.71
N VAL A 119 5.88 -9.07 3.39
CA VAL A 119 6.78 -7.92 3.19
C VAL A 119 7.94 -8.08 4.15
N GLU A 120 9.11 -8.48 3.65
CA GLU A 120 10.36 -8.27 4.36
C GLU A 120 10.62 -6.76 4.37
N GLN A 121 10.30 -6.12 5.49
CA GLN A 121 10.40 -4.68 5.64
C GLN A 121 11.88 -4.26 5.72
N VAL A 122 12.40 -3.71 4.63
CA VAL A 122 13.64 -2.94 4.65
C VAL A 122 13.29 -1.51 5.06
N GLY A 123 13.76 -1.06 6.22
CA GLY A 123 13.83 0.37 6.52
C GLY A 123 12.93 0.94 7.62
N ARG A 124 12.48 0.16 8.61
CA ARG A 124 12.18 0.71 9.94
C ARG A 124 13.10 0.04 10.95
N GLY A 125 13.77 0.86 11.75
CA GLY A 125 14.71 0.45 12.79
C GLY A 125 14.28 -0.86 13.44
N VAL A 126 15.15 -1.85 13.28
CA VAL A 126 15.05 -3.17 13.87
C VAL A 126 15.28 -3.02 15.36
N GLU A 127 14.29 -2.57 16.14
CA GLU A 127 14.35 -2.70 17.60
C GLU A 127 12.97 -2.96 18.21
N LYS A 128 12.86 -4.13 18.83
CA LYS A 128 11.74 -4.72 19.60
C LYS A 128 10.65 -5.36 18.74
N GLY A 129 10.78 -6.70 18.62
CA GLY A 129 9.92 -7.56 17.82
C GLY A 129 8.43 -7.28 17.97
N ALA A 130 7.74 -7.32 16.83
CA ALA A 130 6.29 -7.37 16.64
C ALA A 130 5.48 -7.09 17.93
N ARG A 131 5.45 -5.82 18.35
CA ARG A 131 4.55 -5.40 19.44
C ARG A 131 3.14 -5.80 19.03
N TYR A 132 2.45 -6.52 19.91
CA TYR A 132 1.07 -6.91 19.66
C TYR A 132 0.21 -5.65 19.64
N ASP A 133 -0.37 -5.35 18.48
CA ASP A 133 -1.30 -4.25 18.31
C ASP A 133 -2.73 -4.74 18.55
N ALA A 134 -3.23 -4.45 19.75
CA ALA A 134 -4.57 -4.86 20.18
C ALA A 134 -5.68 -4.13 19.40
N GLU A 135 -5.46 -2.87 19.02
CA GLU A 135 -6.47 -2.06 18.35
C GLU A 135 -6.72 -2.53 16.93
N VAL A 136 -5.64 -2.81 16.18
CA VAL A 136 -5.72 -3.38 14.83
C VAL A 136 -6.41 -4.75 14.84
N THR A 137 -6.16 -5.54 15.89
CA THR A 137 -6.75 -6.87 16.04
C THR A 137 -8.25 -6.77 16.39
N LEU A 138 -8.64 -5.90 17.32
CA LEU A 138 -10.04 -5.64 17.65
C LEU A 138 -10.84 -5.08 16.47
N SER A 139 -10.25 -4.16 15.69
CA SER A 139 -10.84 -3.63 14.45
C SER A 139 -11.13 -4.74 13.43
N ARG A 140 -10.24 -5.73 13.31
CA ARG A 140 -10.43 -6.90 12.44
C ARG A 140 -11.55 -7.82 12.93
N LEU A 141 -11.58 -8.15 14.22
CA LEU A 141 -12.58 -9.07 14.78
C LEU A 141 -14.01 -8.49 14.67
N ARG A 142 -14.16 -7.17 14.90
CA ARG A 142 -15.44 -6.47 14.70
C ARG A 142 -15.94 -6.54 13.27
N ARG A 143 -15.03 -6.42 12.29
CA ARG A 143 -15.37 -6.55 10.86
C ARG A 143 -15.80 -7.97 10.50
N GLN A 144 -15.10 -8.97 11.03
CA GLN A 144 -15.42 -10.38 10.80
C GLN A 144 -16.81 -10.74 11.32
N ALA A 145 -17.14 -10.36 12.56
CA ALA A 145 -18.44 -10.68 13.15
C ALA A 145 -19.62 -9.97 12.48
N LYS A 146 -19.43 -8.78 11.91
CA LYS A 146 -20.45 -8.08 11.11
C LYS A 146 -20.69 -8.76 9.75
N SER A 147 -19.72 -9.49 9.23
CA SER A 147 -19.84 -10.24 7.97
C SER A 147 -20.59 -11.56 8.12
N ASP A 148 -20.55 -12.16 9.31
CA ASP A 148 -20.99 -13.54 9.54
C ASP A 148 -22.35 -13.64 10.27
N GLY A 149 -22.99 -12.51 10.61
CA GLY A 149 -24.29 -12.49 11.31
C GLY A 149 -25.27 -11.44 10.79
N GLU A 150 -26.53 -11.84 10.57
CA GLU A 150 -27.63 -10.94 10.19
C GLU A 150 -28.32 -10.27 11.40
N ASN A 151 -28.12 -10.78 12.63
CA ASN A 151 -28.70 -10.23 13.86
C ASN A 151 -27.66 -9.98 14.99
N ALA A 152 -28.01 -9.08 15.92
CA ALA A 152 -27.12 -8.59 16.97
C ALA A 152 -26.67 -9.69 17.97
N SER A 153 -27.51 -10.69 18.22
CA SER A 153 -27.19 -11.80 19.13
C SER A 153 -26.21 -12.80 18.52
N SER A 154 -26.33 -13.12 17.23
CA SER A 154 -25.38 -14.00 16.52
C SER A 154 -24.00 -13.35 16.40
N SER A 155 -23.96 -12.06 16.04
CA SER A 155 -22.71 -11.30 15.91
C SER A 155 -21.95 -11.17 17.24
N LEU A 156 -22.64 -11.03 18.37
CA LEU A 156 -22.00 -11.06 19.70
C LEU A 156 -21.37 -12.41 20.03
N ARG A 157 -22.03 -13.52 19.67
CA ARG A 157 -21.49 -14.88 19.88
C ARG A 157 -20.23 -15.11 19.04
N ILE A 158 -20.26 -14.70 17.78
CA ILE A 158 -19.11 -14.78 16.86
C ILE A 158 -17.94 -13.93 17.37
N LEU A 159 -18.21 -12.72 17.87
CA LEU A 159 -17.20 -11.87 18.50
C LEU A 159 -16.53 -12.56 19.70
N ALA A 160 -17.32 -13.20 20.56
CA ALA A 160 -16.81 -13.90 21.74
C ALA A 160 -15.90 -15.08 21.36
N GLU A 161 -16.28 -15.86 20.35
CA GLU A 161 -15.48 -16.99 19.84
C GLU A 161 -14.15 -16.51 19.23
N LEU A 162 -14.20 -15.49 18.37
CA LEU A 162 -13.01 -14.92 17.75
C LEU A 162 -12.04 -14.30 18.78
N LEU A 163 -12.58 -13.64 19.80
CA LEU A 163 -11.78 -13.06 20.87
C LEU A 163 -11.14 -14.16 21.74
N ALA A 164 -11.85 -15.26 21.99
CA ALA A 164 -11.29 -16.41 22.70
C ALA A 164 -10.13 -17.08 21.93
N GLU A 165 -10.22 -17.17 20.60
CA GLU A 165 -9.11 -17.69 19.78
C GLU A 165 -7.88 -16.78 19.82
N GLU A 166 -8.07 -15.46 19.72
CA GLU A 166 -6.95 -14.52 19.75
C GLU A 166 -6.24 -14.53 21.12
N LEU A 167 -6.99 -14.64 22.22
CA LEU A 167 -6.41 -14.77 23.56
C LEU A 167 -5.53 -16.02 23.69
N LYS A 168 -5.93 -17.15 23.09
CA LYS A 168 -5.09 -18.36 23.05
C LYS A 168 -3.79 -18.13 22.28
N ILE A 169 -3.87 -17.46 21.12
CA ILE A 169 -2.71 -17.13 20.29
C ILE A 169 -1.75 -16.20 21.06
N LEU A 170 -2.29 -15.21 21.77
CA LEU A 170 -1.51 -14.29 22.59
C LEU A 170 -0.82 -15.02 23.74
N GLY A 171 -1.51 -15.92 24.42
CA GLY A 171 -0.92 -16.79 25.46
C GLY A 171 0.25 -17.62 24.94
N ILE A 172 0.11 -18.25 23.76
CA ILE A 172 1.19 -19.02 23.14
C ILE A 172 2.40 -18.12 22.83
N LYS A 173 2.17 -16.92 22.29
CA LYS A 173 3.26 -15.98 22.00
C LYS A 173 3.96 -15.51 23.27
N TYR A 174 3.20 -15.23 24.33
CA TYR A 174 3.72 -14.82 25.62
C TYR A 174 4.57 -15.91 26.28
N ASN A 175 4.09 -17.15 26.33
CA ASN A 175 4.84 -18.27 26.89
C ASN A 175 6.16 -18.51 26.14
N ARG A 176 6.15 -18.42 24.80
CA ARG A 176 7.39 -18.49 24.01
C ARG A 176 8.38 -17.37 24.31
N LEU A 177 7.92 -16.20 24.75
CA LEU A 177 8.79 -15.12 25.19
C LEU A 177 9.37 -15.42 26.58
N LEU A 178 8.57 -15.97 27.50
CA LEU A 178 9.06 -16.45 28.80
C LEU A 178 10.15 -17.52 28.62
N ASP A 179 9.90 -18.53 27.80
CA ASP A 179 10.89 -19.60 27.51
C ASP A 179 12.21 -19.05 26.96
N LYS A 180 12.16 -17.96 26.18
CA LYS A 180 13.35 -17.30 25.62
C LYS A 180 14.12 -16.52 26.69
N VAL A 181 13.41 -15.83 27.58
CA VAL A 181 13.99 -15.09 28.70
C VAL A 181 14.67 -16.06 29.67
N GLU A 182 14.02 -17.17 30.01
CA GLU A 182 14.59 -18.21 30.87
C GLU A 182 15.86 -18.82 30.28
N LYS A 183 15.87 -19.12 28.97
CA LYS A 183 17.05 -19.65 28.26
C LYS A 183 18.21 -18.67 28.09
N HIS A 184 17.98 -17.36 28.20
CA HIS A 184 19.04 -16.34 28.14
C HIS A 184 19.54 -15.94 29.53
N GLY A 185 18.89 -16.41 30.59
CA GLY A 185 19.27 -16.19 31.99
C GLY A 185 20.03 -17.36 32.65
N GLN A 186 20.25 -18.46 31.92
CA GLN A 186 21.14 -19.58 32.28
C GLN A 186 22.42 -19.51 31.44
#